data_AF-B1NEX4-F1
#
_entry.id   AF-B1NEX4-F1
#
_cell.length_a   1.000
_cell.length_b   1.000
_cell.length_c   1.000
_cell.angle_alpha   90.00
_cell.angle_beta   90.00
_cell.angle_gamma   90.00
#
_symmetry.space_group_name_H-M   'P 1'
#
loop_
_entity.id
_entity.type
_entity.pdbx_description
1 polymer ?
#
loop_
_entity_poly.entity_id
_entity_poly.type
_entity_poly.pdbx_seq_one_letter_code
_entity_poly.pdbx_strand_id
1 'polypeptide(L)'
;MGFNCGECKFGYSGANCGQRRERIRRNIFQLTSAEKNKVIAYLNLAKNTISKDYVISTGTYAEMNNGSNPLFAEISVYDLFVWMHYYASRDAFLGGPNNVWTDIDFAHESAAFLPWHRVYLLHWENEIRKLTG
;
A
#
# COMPACT_ATOMS: atom_id res chain seq x y z
N MET A 1 -0.01 2.20 15.99
CA MET A 1 -0.14 2.19 14.51
C MET A 1 -0.78 0.87 14.11
N GLY A 2 -1.09 0.68 12.83
CA GLY A 2 -1.90 -0.44 12.38
C GLY A 2 -3.39 -0.16 12.62
N PHE A 3 -4.24 -0.77 11.81
CA PHE A 3 -5.69 -0.54 11.79
C PHE A 3 -6.37 -0.88 13.14
N ASN A 4 -5.77 -1.77 13.93
CA ASN A 4 -6.24 -2.21 15.25
C ASN A 4 -5.31 -1.80 16.40
N CYS A 5 -4.42 -0.82 16.18
CA CYS A 5 -3.39 -0.40 17.14
C CYS A 5 -2.34 -1.47 17.51
N GLY A 6 -2.29 -2.61 16.80
CA GLY A 6 -1.37 -3.71 17.07
C GLY A 6 0.07 -3.52 16.56
N GLU A 7 0.37 -2.41 15.87
CA GLU A 7 1.68 -2.14 15.28
C GLU A 7 2.37 -0.92 15.88
N CYS A 8 3.70 -0.94 15.83
CA CYS A 8 4.52 0.20 16.22
C CYS A 8 4.62 1.25 15.10
N LYS A 9 4.86 2.51 15.49
CA LYS A 9 5.16 3.59 14.53
C LYS A 9 6.42 3.27 13.72
N PHE A 10 6.49 3.80 12.51
CA PHE A 10 7.67 3.62 11.65
C PHE A 10 8.95 4.01 12.39
N GLY A 11 9.95 3.12 12.34
CA GLY A 11 11.22 3.27 13.05
C GLY A 11 11.22 2.77 14.49
N TYR A 12 10.15 2.13 14.97
CA TYR A 12 10.06 1.56 16.31
C TYR A 12 9.59 0.09 16.28
N SER A 13 9.97 -0.69 17.29
CA SER A 13 9.65 -2.11 17.44
C SER A 13 9.62 -2.56 18.91
N GLY A 14 9.38 -3.86 19.13
CA GLY A 14 9.27 -4.49 20.45
C GLY A 14 7.84 -4.46 20.99
N ALA A 15 7.56 -5.27 22.01
CA ALA A 15 6.20 -5.46 22.54
C ALA A 15 5.51 -4.15 22.97
N ASN A 16 6.29 -3.20 23.49
CA ASN A 16 5.80 -1.89 23.95
C ASN A 16 6.19 -0.74 23.01
N CYS A 17 6.65 -1.03 21.79
CA CYS A 17 7.10 -0.04 20.81
C CYS A 17 8.20 0.93 21.28
N GLY A 18 8.96 0.55 22.31
CA GLY A 18 10.02 1.39 22.90
C GLY A 18 11.38 1.25 22.23
N GLN A 19 11.58 0.26 21.36
CA GLN A 19 12.87 -0.01 20.73
C GLN A 19 12.98 0.75 19.41
N ARG A 20 13.96 1.65 19.26
CA ARG A 20 14.23 2.32 17.98
C ARG A 20 14.86 1.33 17.00
N ARG A 21 14.31 1.25 15.79
CA ARG A 21 14.76 0.35 14.70
C ARG A 21 14.98 1.16 13.43
N GLU A 22 16.22 1.57 13.19
CA GLU A 22 16.62 2.29 11.97
C GLU A 22 16.97 1.30 10.84
N ARG A 23 16.66 1.67 9.59
CA ARG A 23 16.96 0.88 8.39
C ARG A 23 17.45 1.81 7.28
N ILE A 24 18.38 1.31 6.48
CA ILE A 24 19.06 2.09 5.43
C ILE A 24 18.59 1.58 4.07
N ARG A 25 17.98 2.46 3.28
CA ARG A 25 17.68 2.20 1.86
C ARG A 25 18.95 2.41 1.06
N ARG A 26 19.50 1.33 0.51
CA ARG A 26 20.76 1.33 -0.24
C ARG A 26 20.49 1.37 -1.74
N ASN A 27 21.48 1.83 -2.51
CA ASN A 27 21.45 1.73 -3.97
C ASN A 27 21.46 0.24 -4.38
N ILE A 28 20.47 -0.18 -5.18
CA ILE A 28 20.31 -1.57 -5.64
C ILE A 28 21.55 -2.09 -6.37
N PHE A 29 22.29 -1.24 -7.07
CA PHE A 29 23.49 -1.64 -7.83
C PHE A 29 24.67 -2.01 -6.91
N GLN A 30 24.70 -1.47 -5.70
CA GLN A 30 25.74 -1.71 -4.69
C GLN A 30 25.44 -2.92 -3.78
N LEU A 31 24.31 -3.61 -4.00
CA LEU A 31 23.98 -4.83 -3.29
C LEU A 31 24.78 -6.02 -3.85
N THR A 32 25.13 -6.95 -2.96
CA THR A 32 25.66 -8.27 -3.33
C THR A 32 24.63 -9.06 -4.14
N SER A 33 25.07 -10.09 -4.88
CA SER A 33 24.15 -10.95 -5.64
C SER A 33 23.11 -11.63 -4.74
N ALA A 34 23.50 -12.04 -3.53
CA ALA A 34 22.59 -12.64 -2.56
C ALA A 34 21.52 -11.64 -2.07
N GLU A 35 21.91 -10.39 -1.79
CA GLU A 35 20.97 -9.33 -1.41
C GLU A 35 20.00 -8.98 -2.56
N LYS A 36 20.50 -8.89 -3.81
CA LYS A 36 19.64 -8.65 -4.99
C LYS A 36 18.62 -9.78 -5.16
N ASN A 37 19.06 -11.02 -5.08
CA ASN A 37 18.17 -12.19 -5.15
C ASN A 37 17.13 -12.17 -4.03
N LYS A 38 17.50 -11.74 -2.83
CA LYS A 38 16.58 -11.59 -1.70
C LYS A 38 15.51 -10.53 -1.98
N VAL A 39 15.88 -9.37 -2.53
CA VAL A 39 14.91 -8.33 -2.92
C VAL A 39 13.91 -8.89 -3.94
N ILE A 40 14.40 -9.52 -5.01
CA ILE A 40 13.53 -10.10 -6.06
C ILE A 40 12.61 -11.18 -5.48
N ALA A 41 13.15 -12.07 -4.64
CA ALA A 41 12.37 -13.13 -3.99
C ALA A 41 11.25 -12.56 -3.10
N TYR A 42 11.52 -11.49 -2.35
CA TYR A 42 10.53 -10.86 -1.48
C TYR A 42 9.44 -10.11 -2.25
N LEU A 43 9.80 -9.46 -3.37
CA LEU A 43 8.81 -8.86 -4.26
C LEU A 43 7.90 -9.92 -4.89
N ASN A 44 8.48 -11.04 -5.34
CA ASN A 44 7.71 -12.17 -5.86
C ASN A 44 6.81 -12.80 -4.78
N LEU A 45 7.30 -12.96 -3.55
CA LEU A 45 6.48 -13.43 -2.44
C LEU A 45 5.29 -12.51 -2.18
N ALA A 46 5.52 -11.19 -2.13
CA ALA A 46 4.47 -10.20 -1.91
C ALA A 46 3.41 -10.19 -3.02
N LYS A 47 3.84 -10.41 -4.28
CA LYS A 47 2.93 -10.50 -5.43
C LYS A 47 2.06 -11.76 -5.41
N ASN A 48 2.50 -12.83 -4.75
CA ASN A 48 1.80 -14.11 -4.71
C ASN A 48 1.20 -14.42 -3.32
N THR A 49 1.22 -13.47 -2.39
CA THR A 49 0.64 -13.64 -1.05
C THR A 49 -0.54 -12.69 -0.88
N ILE A 50 -1.71 -13.23 -0.60
CA ILE A 50 -2.92 -12.44 -0.30
C ILE A 50 -2.71 -11.61 0.97
N SER A 51 -3.10 -10.34 0.90
CA SER A 51 -3.10 -9.42 2.03
C SER A 51 -4.05 -9.94 3.11
N LYS A 52 -3.56 -10.01 4.36
CA LYS A 52 -4.35 -10.47 5.50
C LYS A 52 -5.16 -9.34 6.16
N ASP A 53 -4.68 -8.10 6.00
CA ASP A 53 -5.20 -6.94 6.71
C ASP A 53 -6.09 -6.06 5.80
N TYR A 54 -5.98 -6.20 4.48
CA TYR A 54 -6.65 -5.33 3.51
C TYR A 54 -7.30 -6.09 2.36
N VAL A 55 -8.47 -5.61 1.95
CA VAL A 55 -9.17 -5.94 0.71
C VAL A 55 -9.42 -4.65 -0.07
N ILE A 56 -9.72 -4.75 -1.36
CA ILE A 56 -10.02 -3.59 -2.20
C ILE A 56 -11.50 -3.50 -2.54
N SER A 57 -12.02 -2.29 -2.68
CA SER A 57 -13.37 -2.08 -3.19
C SER A 57 -13.41 -2.35 -4.69
N THR A 58 -14.41 -3.11 -5.15
CA THR A 58 -14.66 -3.37 -6.57
C THR A 58 -15.82 -2.57 -7.15
N GLY A 59 -16.51 -1.79 -6.31
CA GLY A 59 -17.56 -0.87 -6.70
C GLY A 59 -17.54 0.42 -5.88
N THR A 60 -18.30 1.41 -6.31
CA THR A 60 -18.55 2.67 -5.61
C THR A 60 -19.46 2.48 -4.40
N TYR A 61 -19.46 3.45 -3.48
CA TYR A 61 -20.33 3.43 -2.31
C TYR A 61 -21.83 3.32 -2.67
N ALA A 62 -22.24 3.96 -3.77
CA ALA A 62 -23.60 3.87 -4.29
C ALA A 62 -23.94 2.45 -4.77
N GLU A 63 -23.04 1.81 -5.51
CA GLU A 63 -23.20 0.41 -5.96
C GLU A 63 -23.21 -0.57 -4.78
N MET A 64 -22.56 -0.23 -3.66
CA MET A 64 -22.62 -0.98 -2.42
C MET A 64 -23.91 -0.76 -1.61
N ASN A 65 -24.94 -0.15 -2.19
CA ASN A 65 -26.19 0.21 -1.49
C ASN A 65 -25.92 0.94 -0.17
N ASN A 66 -25.13 2.02 -0.25
CA ASN A 66 -24.70 2.83 0.90
C ASN A 66 -24.04 1.99 2.01
N GLY A 67 -23.30 0.94 1.62
CA GLY A 67 -22.56 0.05 2.52
C GLY A 67 -23.33 -1.18 3.00
N SER A 68 -24.60 -1.34 2.62
CA SER A 68 -25.39 -2.53 3.01
C SER A 68 -25.08 -3.76 2.15
N ASN A 69 -24.48 -3.58 0.98
CA ASN A 69 -24.05 -4.65 0.08
C ASN A 69 -22.54 -4.50 -0.22
N PRO A 70 -21.65 -5.05 0.61
CA PRO A 70 -20.22 -4.83 0.48
C PRO A 70 -19.66 -5.46 -0.81
N LEU A 71 -18.96 -4.66 -1.62
CA LEU A 71 -18.29 -5.12 -2.84
C LEU A 71 -16.77 -5.02 -2.66
N PHE A 72 -16.18 -6.09 -2.13
CA PHE A 72 -14.74 -6.19 -1.91
C PHE A 72 -14.15 -7.44 -2.56
N ALA A 73 -12.86 -7.36 -2.91
CA ALA A 73 -12.09 -8.51 -3.39
C ALA A 73 -10.78 -8.64 -2.62
N GLU A 74 -10.36 -9.90 -2.44
CA GLU A 74 -9.01 -10.22 -1.99
C GLU A 74 -7.96 -9.68 -2.99
N ILE A 75 -6.78 -9.37 -2.47
CA ILE A 75 -5.69 -8.82 -3.28
C ILE A 75 -4.35 -9.28 -2.73
N SER A 76 -3.35 -9.43 -3.60
CA SER A 76 -1.98 -9.69 -3.14
C SER A 76 -1.38 -8.47 -2.45
N VAL A 77 -0.38 -8.67 -1.58
CA VAL A 77 0.31 -7.55 -0.93
C VAL A 77 0.92 -6.61 -1.95
N TYR A 78 1.52 -7.09 -3.04
CA TYR A 78 2.05 -6.22 -4.08
C TYR A 78 0.94 -5.45 -4.80
N ASP A 79 -0.14 -6.14 -5.18
CA ASP A 79 -1.23 -5.54 -5.95
C ASP A 79 -2.05 -4.55 -5.14
N LEU A 80 -2.10 -4.70 -3.81
CA LEU A 80 -2.71 -3.69 -2.94
C LEU A 80 -2.09 -2.31 -3.18
N PHE A 81 -0.76 -2.24 -3.27
CA PHE A 81 -0.07 -0.98 -3.50
C PHE A 81 -0.26 -0.48 -4.94
N VAL A 82 -0.28 -1.37 -5.93
CA VAL A 82 -0.67 -1.00 -7.30
C VAL A 82 -2.08 -0.40 -7.33
N TRP A 83 -3.04 -1.04 -6.66
CA TRP A 83 -4.42 -0.59 -6.60
C TRP A 83 -4.55 0.74 -5.85
N MET A 84 -3.84 0.93 -4.75
CA MET A 84 -3.85 2.20 -3.99
C MET A 84 -3.36 3.38 -4.83
N HIS A 85 -2.31 3.18 -5.62
CA HIS A 85 -1.80 4.20 -6.53
C HIS A 85 -2.81 4.50 -7.65
N TYR A 86 -3.32 3.46 -8.32
CA TYR A 86 -4.40 3.58 -9.30
C TYR A 86 -5.61 4.34 -8.74
N TYR A 87 -6.05 4.00 -7.53
CA TYR A 87 -7.22 4.60 -6.91
C TYR A 87 -7.02 6.09 -6.62
N ALA A 88 -5.79 6.50 -6.28
CA ALA A 88 -5.45 7.89 -6.02
C ALA A 88 -5.24 8.73 -7.29
N SER A 89 -4.83 8.12 -8.41
CA SER A 89 -4.47 8.82 -9.65
C SER A 89 -5.46 8.64 -10.81
N ARG A 90 -6.60 7.98 -10.57
CA ARG A 90 -7.66 7.82 -11.58
C ARG A 90 -8.65 8.98 -11.53
N ASP A 91 -9.40 9.17 -12.62
CA ASP A 91 -10.50 10.13 -12.66
C ASP A 91 -11.50 9.93 -11.51
N ALA A 92 -12.00 11.04 -10.97
CA ALA A 92 -12.94 11.03 -9.86
C ALA A 92 -14.34 10.69 -10.36
N PHE A 93 -14.99 9.66 -9.81
CA PHE A 93 -16.38 9.36 -10.14
C PHE A 93 -17.32 10.44 -9.59
N LEU A 94 -18.15 11.02 -10.44
CA LEU A 94 -19.21 11.96 -10.04
C LEU A 94 -20.60 11.30 -9.95
N GLY A 95 -20.69 10.01 -10.27
CA GLY A 95 -21.91 9.19 -10.21
C GLY A 95 -22.67 9.12 -11.53
N GLY A 96 -23.21 7.95 -11.86
CA GLY A 96 -23.81 7.66 -13.16
C GLY A 96 -22.81 7.18 -14.22
N PRO A 97 -23.25 6.51 -15.30
CA PRO A 97 -22.35 5.93 -16.31
C PRO A 97 -21.50 7.00 -17.00
N ASN A 98 -20.18 6.78 -17.08
CA ASN A 98 -19.20 7.66 -17.73
C ASN A 98 -19.16 9.11 -17.20
N ASN A 99 -19.72 9.38 -16.01
CA ASN A 99 -19.67 10.69 -15.40
C ASN A 99 -18.49 10.78 -14.44
N VAL A 100 -17.40 11.33 -14.94
CA VAL A 100 -16.13 11.48 -14.23
C VAL A 100 -15.64 12.91 -14.27
N TRP A 101 -14.92 13.31 -13.23
CA TRP A 101 -14.06 14.48 -13.25
C TRP A 101 -12.67 14.02 -13.69
N THR A 102 -12.30 14.41 -14.92
CA THR A 102 -10.98 14.13 -15.50
C THR A 102 -9.91 15.04 -14.95
N ASP A 103 -8.64 14.64 -15.13
CA ASP A 103 -7.46 15.44 -14.78
C ASP A 103 -7.39 15.80 -13.29
N ILE A 104 -7.93 14.92 -12.44
CA ILE A 104 -7.80 14.98 -10.99
C ILE A 104 -6.87 13.86 -10.53
N ASP A 105 -5.80 14.25 -9.83
CA ASP A 105 -4.82 13.33 -9.29
C ASP A 105 -4.52 13.67 -7.82
N PHE A 106 -4.85 12.74 -6.91
CA PHE A 106 -4.62 12.92 -5.47
C PHE A 106 -3.21 12.53 -5.03
N ALA A 107 -2.43 11.86 -5.89
CA ALA A 107 -1.07 11.41 -5.63
C ALA A 107 -0.01 12.23 -6.38
N HIS A 108 -0.39 13.00 -7.40
CA HIS A 108 0.50 13.80 -8.24
C HIS A 108 0.01 15.25 -8.39
N GLU A 109 0.74 16.03 -9.19
CA GLU A 109 0.43 17.41 -9.63
C GLU A 109 0.05 18.41 -8.51
N SER A 110 0.47 18.10 -7.29
CA SER A 110 0.13 18.86 -6.10
C SER A 110 1.24 18.76 -5.06
N ALA A 111 1.14 19.58 -4.03
CA ALA A 111 2.04 19.54 -2.87
C ALA A 111 2.03 18.17 -2.15
N ALA A 112 1.00 17.34 -2.37
CA ALA A 112 0.89 16.01 -1.80
C ALA A 112 1.80 14.97 -2.48
N PHE A 113 2.40 15.26 -3.65
CA PHE A 113 3.19 14.29 -4.41
C PHE A 113 4.26 13.58 -3.57
N LEU A 114 5.18 14.34 -2.96
CA LEU A 114 6.26 13.76 -2.16
C LEU A 114 5.77 13.12 -0.85
N PRO A 115 4.89 13.76 -0.04
CA PRO A 115 4.35 13.13 1.16
C PRO A 115 3.57 11.84 0.90
N TRP A 116 2.73 11.80 -0.15
CA TRP A 116 1.91 10.64 -0.49
C TRP A 116 2.80 9.45 -0.84
N HIS A 117 3.76 9.64 -1.76
CA HIS A 117 4.70 8.58 -2.17
C HIS A 117 5.64 8.16 -1.02
N ARG A 118 5.96 9.06 -0.09
CA ARG A 118 6.74 8.71 1.10
C ARG A 118 5.99 7.73 2.00
N VAL A 119 4.72 7.99 2.30
CA VAL A 119 3.89 7.10 3.12
C VAL A 119 3.61 5.79 2.39
N TYR A 120 3.33 5.86 1.09
CA TYR A 120 3.19 4.69 0.21
C TYR A 120 4.38 3.72 0.34
N LEU A 121 5.60 4.22 0.16
CA LEU A 121 6.81 3.39 0.26
C LEU A 121 7.09 2.89 1.68
N LEU A 122 6.78 3.68 2.72
CA LEU A 122 6.92 3.25 4.12
C LEU A 122 5.95 2.12 4.45
N HIS A 123 4.70 2.22 3.98
CA HIS A 123 3.69 1.20 4.20
C HIS A 123 4.02 -0.07 3.41
N TRP A 124 4.43 0.06 2.15
CA TRP A 124 4.84 -1.08 1.32
C TRP A 124 6.00 -1.86 1.93
N GLU A 125 7.03 -1.15 2.39
CA GLU A 125 8.18 -1.75 3.07
C GLU A 125 7.76 -2.47 4.38
N ASN A 126 6.75 -1.97 5.08
CA ASN A 126 6.22 -2.60 6.29
C ASN A 126 5.45 -3.88 5.99
N GLU A 127 4.57 -3.87 4.98
CA GLU A 127 3.78 -5.05 4.62
C GLU A 127 4.67 -6.18 4.09
N ILE A 128 5.67 -5.87 3.26
CA ILE A 128 6.66 -6.88 2.83
C ILE A 128 7.41 -7.45 4.04
N ARG A 129 7.81 -6.59 5.00
CA ARG A 129 8.53 -7.05 6.20
C ARG A 129 7.70 -8.02 7.05
N LYS A 130 6.40 -7.78 7.19
CA LYS A 130 5.50 -8.71 7.89
C LYS A 130 5.51 -10.11 7.26
N LEU A 131 5.69 -10.20 5.94
CA LEU A 131 5.78 -11.47 5.22
C LEU A 131 7.13 -12.17 5.38
N THR A 132 8.20 -11.41 5.58
CA THR A 132 9.58 -11.94 5.43
C THR A 132 10.32 -12.17 6.75
N GLY A 133 9.79 -11.65 7.86
CA GLY A 133 10.53 -11.53 9.14
C GLY A 133 11.52 -10.37 9.14
#